data_AF-A0A7C4EN78-F1
#
_entry.id   AF-A0A7C4EN78-F1
#
_cell.length_a   1.000
_cell.length_b   1.000
_cell.length_c   1.000
_cell.angle_alpha   90.00
_cell.angle_beta   90.00
_cell.angle_gamma   90.00
#
_symmetry.space_group_name_H-M   'P 1'
#
loop_
_entity.id
_entity.type
_entity.pdbx_description
1 polymer ?
#
loop_
_entity_poly.entity_id
_entity_poly.type
_entity_poly.pdbx_seq_one_letter_code
_entity_poly.pdbx_strand_id
1 'polypeptide(L)'
;MLQEILKSATARPFNPFEAELPERLAVLGTGLRGRRCRQRLESLGIGVPCFLDNNPSRQGLEIDGLRVLSPARFREESPGAPVIVASYAHPAIFRRLVSLGITEVYRDDLTEAPPLSLLRRHAPELERVRDSLADGHSRETFENLIRLRFYGTPMPALSPYPLYAHPEAQARPGDVVIDGGAACGDTAGMFLRQSGG
;
A
#
# COMPACT_ATOMS: atom_id res chain seq x y z
N MET A 1 20.30 -17.75 -11.09
CA MET A 1 18.82 -17.66 -11.06
C MET A 1 18.31 -17.11 -9.73
N LEU A 2 18.33 -17.84 -8.60
CA LEU A 2 17.89 -17.29 -7.29
C LEU A 2 18.69 -16.06 -6.83
N GLN A 3 20.02 -16.07 -6.98
CA GLN A 3 20.89 -14.92 -6.71
C GLN A 3 20.65 -13.72 -7.66
N GLU A 4 20.09 -13.94 -8.85
CA GLU A 4 19.72 -12.84 -9.77
C GLU A 4 18.32 -12.30 -9.47
N ILE A 5 17.38 -13.17 -9.07
CA ILE A 5 16.05 -12.79 -8.57
C ILE A 5 16.17 -11.99 -7.26
N LEU A 6 17.13 -12.34 -6.39
CA LEU A 6 17.47 -11.56 -5.19
C LEU A 6 18.16 -10.23 -5.51
N LYS A 7 18.93 -10.16 -6.61
CA LYS A 7 19.56 -8.92 -7.10
C LYS A 7 18.56 -7.98 -7.76
N SER A 8 17.48 -8.51 -8.34
CA SER A 8 16.29 -7.71 -8.64
C SER A 8 15.51 -7.45 -7.36
N ALA A 9 16.16 -6.78 -6.40
CA ALA A 9 15.42 -6.14 -5.31
C ALA A 9 14.35 -5.30 -6.00
N THR A 10 13.10 -5.48 -5.64
CA THR A 10 12.00 -4.58 -5.97
C THR A 10 11.49 -4.03 -4.64
N ALA A 11 11.02 -2.79 -4.63
CA ALA A 11 10.51 -2.21 -3.40
C ALA A 11 9.31 -3.04 -2.93
N ARG A 12 9.37 -3.53 -1.69
CA ARG A 12 8.29 -4.33 -1.09
C ARG A 12 7.20 -3.39 -0.57
N PRO A 13 5.90 -3.64 -0.82
CA PRO A 13 4.85 -2.91 -0.10
C PRO A 13 5.08 -3.04 1.40
N PHE A 14 5.04 -1.94 2.16
CA PHE A 14 5.03 -2.04 3.60
C PHE A 14 3.66 -2.56 4.06
N ASN A 15 3.64 -3.75 4.66
CA ASN A 15 2.45 -4.37 5.19
C ASN A 15 2.54 -4.47 6.73
N PRO A 16 1.78 -3.67 7.49
CA PRO A 16 1.80 -3.66 8.95
C PRO A 16 1.20 -4.93 9.58
N PHE A 17 0.73 -5.88 8.75
CA PHE A 17 0.20 -7.19 9.18
C PHE A 17 1.18 -8.34 8.99
N GLU A 18 2.41 -8.07 8.56
CA GLU A 18 3.43 -9.10 8.54
C GLU A 18 3.71 -9.61 9.97
N ALA A 19 3.92 -10.93 10.09
CA ALA A 19 4.17 -11.57 11.38
C ALA A 19 5.44 -11.02 12.07
N GLU A 20 6.39 -10.54 11.28
CA GLU A 20 7.63 -9.94 11.75
C GLU A 20 7.81 -8.58 11.05
N LEU A 21 7.68 -7.50 11.82
CA LEU A 21 7.95 -6.15 11.36
C LEU A 21 9.39 -5.74 11.69
N PRO A 22 10.06 -4.91 10.88
CA PRO A 22 11.34 -4.34 11.27
C PRO A 22 11.22 -3.49 12.53
N GLU A 23 12.12 -3.66 13.49
CA GLU A 23 12.15 -2.83 14.70
C GLU A 23 12.42 -1.35 14.41
N ARG A 24 13.14 -1.06 13.31
CA ARG A 24 13.53 0.29 12.91
C ARG A 24 13.50 0.47 11.40
N LEU A 25 13.06 1.63 10.93
CA LEU A 25 12.98 2.00 9.52
C LEU A 25 13.37 3.47 9.31
N ALA A 26 14.34 3.74 8.42
CA ALA A 26 14.60 5.10 7.98
C ALA A 26 13.57 5.54 6.93
N VAL A 27 13.11 6.79 6.98
CA VAL A 27 12.06 7.29 6.09
C VAL A 27 12.67 8.17 4.99
N LEU A 28 12.60 7.75 3.73
CA LEU A 28 12.97 8.60 2.59
C LEU A 28 11.81 9.52 2.21
N GLY A 29 12.04 10.81 2.40
CA GLY A 29 11.10 11.90 2.16
C GLY A 29 10.87 12.71 3.44
N THR A 30 11.11 14.02 3.38
CA THR A 30 10.95 14.92 4.55
C THR A 30 9.69 15.80 4.49
N GLY A 31 8.87 15.61 3.45
CA GLY A 31 7.58 16.30 3.29
C GLY A 31 6.48 15.73 4.20
N LEU A 32 5.25 16.22 4.01
CA LEU A 32 4.09 15.82 4.83
C LEU A 32 3.88 14.29 4.85
N ARG A 33 4.01 13.61 3.70
CA ARG A 33 3.91 12.14 3.63
C ARG A 33 4.98 11.44 4.46
N GLY A 34 6.23 11.89 4.40
CA GLY A 34 7.31 11.33 5.21
C GLY A 34 7.07 11.50 6.70
N ARG A 35 6.61 12.68 7.13
CA ARG A 35 6.26 12.93 8.53
C ARG A 35 5.10 12.07 9.02
N ARG A 36 4.05 11.89 8.19
CA ARG A 36 2.93 10.97 8.47
C ARG A 36 3.37 9.51 8.50
N CYS A 37 4.23 9.10 7.57
CA CYS A 37 4.84 7.78 7.54
C CYS A 37 5.60 7.51 8.85
N ARG A 38 6.42 8.45 9.30
CA ARG A 38 7.09 8.38 10.61
C ARG A 38 6.11 8.17 11.75
N GLN A 39 5.10 9.04 11.88
CA GLN A 39 4.10 8.95 12.97
C GLN A 39 3.42 7.58 12.99
N ARG A 40 3.11 7.05 11.80
CA ARG A 40 2.50 5.73 11.63
C ARG A 40 3.43 4.61 12.10
N LEU A 41 4.70 4.63 11.69
CA LEU A 41 5.70 3.66 12.12
C LEU A 41 5.88 3.69 13.64
N GLU A 42 6.01 4.88 14.23
CA GLU A 42 6.14 5.05 15.68
C GLU A 42 4.90 4.50 16.43
N SER A 43 3.69 4.71 15.89
CA SER A 43 2.46 4.14 16.47
C SER A 43 2.39 2.60 16.43
N LEU A 44 3.15 1.98 15.51
CA LEU A 44 3.32 0.53 15.41
C LEU A 44 4.49 0.02 16.27
N GLY A 45 5.13 0.88 17.06
CA GLY A 45 6.31 0.53 17.85
C GLY A 45 7.61 0.45 17.05
N ILE A 46 7.61 0.89 15.79
CA ILE A 46 8.78 0.88 14.91
C ILE A 46 9.56 2.19 15.07
N GLY A 47 10.84 2.10 15.41
CA GLY A 47 11.70 3.26 15.58
C GLY A 47 12.10 3.91 14.26
N VAL A 48 12.02 5.24 14.18
CA VAL A 48 12.48 6.00 13.00
C VAL A 48 13.75 6.77 13.34
N PRO A 49 14.95 6.27 12.99
CA PRO A 49 16.22 6.87 13.42
C PRO A 49 16.56 8.18 12.71
N CYS A 50 16.08 8.36 11.48
CA CYS A 50 16.38 9.53 10.65
C CYS A 50 15.40 9.65 9.48
N PHE A 51 15.37 10.85 8.89
CA PHE A 51 14.85 11.04 7.55
C PHE A 51 15.98 10.95 6.52
N LEU A 52 15.64 10.52 5.31
CA LEU A 52 16.49 10.60 4.14
C LEU A 52 15.88 11.57 3.14
N ASP A 53 16.71 12.34 2.42
CA ASP A 53 16.22 13.17 1.32
C ASP A 53 17.24 13.25 0.17
N ASN A 54 16.73 13.35 -1.06
CA ASN A 54 17.58 13.52 -2.24
C ASN A 54 17.97 14.98 -2.46
N ASN A 55 17.25 15.93 -1.88
CA ASN A 55 17.53 17.36 -1.99
C ASN A 55 18.71 17.73 -1.08
N PRO A 56 19.87 18.16 -1.63
CA PRO A 56 21.03 18.54 -0.84
C PRO A 56 20.74 19.67 0.15
N SER A 57 19.82 20.59 -0.16
CA SER A 57 19.49 21.69 0.76
C SER A 57 18.75 21.24 2.01
N ARG A 58 18.19 20.02 2.03
CA ARG A 58 17.56 19.43 3.21
C ARG A 58 18.50 18.54 4.01
N GLN A 59 19.57 18.04 3.40
CA GLN A 59 20.52 17.14 4.05
C GLN A 59 21.33 17.89 5.11
N GLY A 60 21.58 17.24 6.24
CA GLY A 60 22.24 17.84 7.41
C GLY A 60 21.31 18.66 8.31
N LEU A 61 20.09 18.97 7.87
CA LEU A 61 19.08 19.60 8.73
C LEU A 61 18.54 18.61 9.77
N GLU A 62 17.89 19.18 10.78
CA GLU A 62 17.04 18.45 11.71
C GLU A 62 15.58 18.81 11.44
N ILE A 63 14.74 17.80 11.25
CA ILE A 63 13.30 17.95 11.01
C ILE A 63 12.57 17.10 12.04
N ASP A 64 11.71 17.75 12.81
CA ASP A 64 10.91 17.12 13.88
C ASP A 64 11.79 16.32 14.88
N GLY A 65 13.02 16.79 15.16
CA GLY A 65 13.97 16.13 16.06
C GLY A 65 14.79 14.99 15.42
N LEU A 66 14.66 14.75 14.11
CA LEU A 66 15.42 13.75 13.39
C LEU A 66 16.36 14.38 12.37
N ARG A 67 17.61 13.91 12.33
CA ARG A 67 18.57 14.31 11.29
C ARG A 67 18.09 13.87 9.91
N VAL A 68 18.36 14.69 8.92
CA VAL A 68 18.14 14.37 7.51
C VAL A 68 19.46 13.96 6.86
N LEU A 69 19.56 12.74 6.36
CA LEU A 69 20.76 12.23 5.68
C LEU A 69 20.54 12.12 4.17
N SER A 70 21.64 12.10 3.42
CA SER A 70 21.61 11.59 2.06
C SER A 70 21.51 10.05 2.09
N PRO A 71 20.93 9.40 1.07
CA PRO A 71 20.92 7.94 1.02
C PRO A 71 22.31 7.30 1.04
N ALA A 72 23.30 7.94 0.40
CA ALA A 72 24.68 7.45 0.40
C ALA A 72 25.30 7.48 1.80
N ARG A 73 25.14 8.60 2.51
CA ARG A 73 25.62 8.73 3.90
C ARG A 73 24.91 7.76 4.84
N PHE A 74 23.61 7.55 4.66
CA PHE A 74 22.87 6.55 5.43
C PHE A 74 23.38 5.13 5.18
N ARG A 75 23.69 4.77 3.93
CA ARG A 75 24.28 3.47 3.61
C ARG A 75 25.61 3.24 4.35
N GLU A 76 26.43 4.28 4.46
CA GLU A 76 27.71 4.24 5.19
C GLU A 76 27.50 4.12 6.71
N GLU A 77 26.62 4.95 7.28
CA GLU A 77 26.35 4.99 8.73
C GLU A 77 25.50 3.82 9.24
N SER A 78 24.72 3.17 8.37
CA SER A 78 23.77 2.10 8.75
C SER A 78 23.67 1.02 7.68
N PRO A 79 24.72 0.20 7.49
CA PRO A 79 24.77 -0.81 6.44
C PRO A 79 23.67 -1.86 6.65
N GLY A 80 22.85 -2.08 5.64
CA GLY A 80 21.79 -3.09 5.64
C GLY A 80 20.50 -2.66 6.37
N ALA A 81 20.49 -1.48 6.99
CA ALA A 81 19.29 -0.96 7.63
C ALA A 81 18.19 -0.68 6.59
N PRO A 82 16.92 -1.02 6.90
CA PRO A 82 15.85 -0.90 5.94
C PRO A 82 15.37 0.55 5.78
N VAL A 83 14.86 0.87 4.59
CA VAL A 83 14.34 2.19 4.24
C VAL A 83 12.90 2.07 3.76
N ILE A 84 12.00 2.94 4.22
CA ILE A 84 10.68 3.12 3.63
C ILE A 84 10.64 4.37 2.76
N VAL A 85 10.14 4.25 1.53
CA VAL A 85 9.99 5.37 0.59
C VAL A 85 8.62 6.00 0.75
N ALA A 86 8.59 7.23 1.26
CA ALA A 86 7.39 8.03 1.44
C ALA A 86 7.31 9.13 0.35
N SER A 87 7.33 8.72 -0.92
CA SER A 87 7.33 9.61 -2.10
C SER A 87 6.50 9.04 -3.25
N TYR A 88 5.91 9.93 -4.06
CA TYR A 88 5.13 9.56 -5.25
C TYR A 88 6.00 9.05 -6.42
N ALA A 89 7.32 9.28 -6.40
CA ALA A 89 8.23 8.93 -7.51
C ALA A 89 8.83 7.51 -7.35
N HIS A 90 8.00 6.49 -7.47
CA HIS A 90 8.34 5.16 -6.94
C HIS A 90 9.42 4.34 -7.70
N PRO A 91 9.51 4.33 -9.06
CA PRO A 91 10.49 3.48 -9.75
C PRO A 91 11.92 4.00 -9.81
N ALA A 92 12.09 5.32 -10.03
CA ALA A 92 13.43 5.92 -10.19
C ALA A 92 14.17 6.04 -8.85
N ILE A 93 13.44 6.39 -7.78
CA ILE A 93 13.98 6.44 -6.42
C ILE A 93 14.51 5.08 -6.00
N PHE A 94 13.71 4.04 -6.23
CA PHE A 94 14.07 2.69 -5.83
C PHE A 94 15.34 2.19 -6.54
N ARG A 95 15.44 2.35 -7.87
CA ARG A 95 16.67 2.00 -8.62
C ARG A 95 17.90 2.71 -8.07
N ARG A 96 17.76 3.97 -7.68
CA ARG A 96 18.86 4.75 -7.09
C ARG A 96 19.28 4.19 -5.74
N LEU A 97 18.35 3.85 -4.85
CA LEU A 97 18.67 3.23 -3.56
C LEU A 97 19.41 1.90 -3.73
N VAL A 98 18.92 1.05 -4.64
CA VAL A 98 19.57 -0.23 -4.95
C VAL A 98 20.98 -0.02 -5.52
N SER A 99 21.18 0.95 -6.41
CA SER A 99 22.51 1.27 -6.94
C SER A 99 23.51 1.75 -5.86
N LEU A 100 23.00 2.26 -4.74
CA LEU A 100 23.80 2.63 -3.57
C LEU A 100 24.01 1.45 -2.61
N GLY A 101 23.49 0.26 -2.90
CA GLY A 101 23.58 -0.92 -2.04
C GLY A 101 22.55 -0.95 -0.91
N ILE A 102 21.48 -0.15 -0.98
CA ILE A 102 20.34 -0.23 -0.06
C ILE A 102 19.32 -1.20 -0.68
N THR A 103 19.24 -2.41 -0.13
CA THR A 103 18.47 -3.50 -0.71
C THR A 103 17.15 -3.78 0.01
N GLU A 104 17.07 -3.52 1.31
CA GLU A 104 15.84 -3.63 2.08
C GLU A 104 15.04 -2.32 1.98
N VAL A 105 14.22 -2.23 0.93
CA VAL A 105 13.40 -1.03 0.66
C VAL A 105 11.92 -1.37 0.66
N TYR A 106 11.19 -0.65 1.49
CA TYR A 106 9.75 -0.68 1.59
C TYR A 106 9.12 0.51 0.86
N ARG A 107 7.87 0.33 0.44
CA ARG A 107 7.01 1.39 -0.09
C ARG A 107 5.99 1.78 0.96
N ASP A 108 5.80 3.08 1.19
CA ASP A 108 4.65 3.57 1.95
C ASP A 108 3.39 3.50 1.08
N ASP A 109 2.98 2.27 0.77
CA ASP A 109 1.75 1.92 0.05
C ASP A 109 0.53 1.96 1.00
N LEU A 110 0.76 2.21 2.29
CA LEU A 110 -0.30 2.49 3.24
C LEU A 110 -0.94 3.83 2.88
N THR A 111 -2.02 3.76 2.12
CA THR A 111 -2.99 4.86 2.00
C THR A 111 -3.21 5.42 3.40
N GLU A 112 -3.07 6.74 3.55
CA GLU A 112 -3.38 7.39 4.83
C GLU A 112 -4.75 6.88 5.30
N ALA A 113 -4.81 6.35 6.53
CA ALA A 113 -6.09 6.01 7.11
C ALA A 113 -6.95 7.28 7.09
N PRO A 114 -8.18 7.25 6.56
CA PRO A 114 -9.02 8.43 6.57
C PRO A 114 -9.25 8.85 8.03
N PRO A 115 -9.39 10.15 8.33
CA PRO A 115 -9.62 10.58 9.70
C PRO A 115 -10.89 9.94 10.27
N LEU A 116 -10.86 9.51 11.53
CA LEU A 116 -12.00 8.87 12.20
C LEU A 116 -13.26 9.77 12.23
N SER A 117 -13.10 11.09 12.04
CA SER A 117 -14.23 12.00 11.86
C SER A 117 -15.06 11.68 10.63
N LEU A 118 -14.48 11.15 9.55
CA LEU A 118 -15.23 10.69 8.37
C LEU A 118 -16.04 9.44 8.70
N LEU A 119 -15.47 8.49 9.45
CA LEU A 119 -16.20 7.31 9.89
C LEU A 119 -17.39 7.70 10.76
N ARG A 120 -17.19 8.60 11.74
CA ARG A 120 -18.28 9.10 12.61
C ARG A 120 -19.35 9.88 11.83
N ARG A 121 -18.92 10.74 10.91
CA ARG A 121 -19.82 11.54 10.07
C ARG A 121 -20.70 10.68 9.17
N HIS A 122 -20.14 9.58 8.66
CA HIS A 122 -20.79 8.72 7.66
C HIS A 122 -21.25 7.37 8.22
N ALA A 123 -21.27 7.20 9.54
CA ALA A 123 -21.72 5.95 10.16
C ALA A 123 -23.13 5.53 9.68
N PRO A 124 -24.14 6.43 9.60
CA PRO A 124 -25.47 6.05 9.13
C PRO A 124 -25.50 5.61 7.65
N GLU A 125 -24.67 6.19 6.78
CA GLU A 125 -24.52 5.74 5.39
C GLU A 125 -23.88 4.36 5.31
N LEU A 126 -22.83 4.13 6.09
CA LEU A 126 -22.10 2.86 6.10
C LEU A 126 -22.97 1.72 6.66
N GLU A 127 -23.74 2.00 7.71
CA GLU A 127 -24.75 1.06 8.25
C GLU A 127 -25.81 0.74 7.20
N ARG A 128 -26.34 1.74 6.48
CA ARG A 128 -27.30 1.50 5.38
C ARG A 128 -26.72 0.62 4.27
N VAL A 129 -25.46 0.84 3.88
CA VAL A 129 -24.81 -0.03 2.88
C VAL A 129 -24.71 -1.45 3.41
N ARG A 130 -24.19 -1.63 4.63
CA ARG A 130 -24.09 -2.95 5.28
C ARG A 130 -25.44 -3.67 5.29
N ASP A 131 -26.49 -3.01 5.75
CA ASP A 131 -27.81 -3.62 5.92
C ASP A 131 -28.48 -3.90 4.56
N SER A 132 -28.08 -3.20 3.50
CA SER A 132 -28.54 -3.46 2.12
C SER A 132 -27.90 -4.69 1.48
N LEU A 133 -26.80 -5.22 2.02
CA LEU A 133 -26.13 -6.39 1.47
C LEU A 133 -26.95 -7.67 1.75
N ALA A 134 -27.11 -8.49 0.71
CA ALA A 134 -28.04 -9.61 0.68
C ALA A 134 -27.69 -10.72 1.67
N ASP A 135 -26.40 -11.00 1.85
CA ASP A 135 -25.90 -12.15 2.62
C ASP A 135 -24.91 -11.76 3.72
N GLY A 136 -24.74 -12.65 4.70
CA GLY A 136 -23.86 -12.43 5.85
C GLY A 136 -22.38 -12.31 5.49
N HIS A 137 -21.94 -13.03 4.45
CA HIS A 137 -20.53 -13.02 4.02
C HIS A 137 -20.16 -11.68 3.37
N SER A 138 -21.06 -11.11 2.57
CA SER A 138 -20.91 -9.77 2.00
C SER A 138 -20.86 -8.71 3.11
N ARG A 139 -21.73 -8.81 4.13
CA ARG A 139 -21.72 -7.89 5.29
C ARG A 139 -20.40 -7.94 6.04
N GLU A 140 -19.92 -9.14 6.35
CA GLU A 140 -18.64 -9.35 7.02
C GLU A 140 -17.47 -8.79 6.20
N THR A 141 -17.44 -9.06 4.89
CA THR A 141 -16.41 -8.53 3.98
C THR A 141 -16.41 -7.00 3.97
N PHE A 142 -17.59 -6.38 3.91
CA PHE A 142 -17.73 -4.92 3.96
C PHE A 142 -17.24 -4.32 5.28
N GLU A 143 -17.62 -4.91 6.43
CA GLU A 143 -17.11 -4.47 7.73
C GLU A 143 -15.58 -4.61 7.82
N ASN A 144 -15.02 -5.71 7.31
CA ASN A 144 -13.58 -5.94 7.31
C ASN A 144 -12.83 -4.95 6.40
N LEU A 145 -13.43 -4.53 5.27
CA LEU A 145 -12.89 -3.45 4.45
C LEU A 145 -12.87 -2.11 5.21
N ILE A 146 -13.93 -1.78 5.97
CA ILE A 146 -13.93 -0.59 6.82
C ILE A 146 -12.83 -0.69 7.88
N ARG A 147 -12.70 -1.85 8.55
CA ARG A 147 -11.65 -2.09 9.55
C ARG A 147 -10.25 -1.94 8.96
N LEU A 148 -10.01 -2.54 7.79
CA LEU A 148 -8.77 -2.39 7.03
C LEU A 148 -8.49 -0.92 6.72
N ARG A 149 -9.47 -0.17 6.21
CA ARG A 149 -9.28 1.23 5.78
C ARG A 149 -9.00 2.19 6.93
N PHE A 150 -9.65 2.03 8.07
CA PHE A 150 -9.56 2.98 9.19
C PHE A 150 -8.59 2.57 10.28
N TYR A 151 -8.47 1.27 10.54
CA TYR A 151 -7.66 0.74 11.64
C TYR A 151 -6.46 -0.03 11.15
N GLY A 152 -6.39 -0.34 9.85
CA GLY A 152 -5.44 -1.30 9.35
C GLY A 152 -5.64 -2.61 10.09
N THR A 153 -6.75 -3.29 9.90
CA THR A 153 -6.89 -4.68 10.35
C THR A 153 -6.72 -5.58 9.13
N PRO A 154 -5.90 -6.65 9.19
CA PRO A 154 -5.76 -7.56 8.06
C PRO A 154 -7.13 -8.18 7.72
N MET A 155 -7.43 -8.28 6.44
CA MET A 155 -8.69 -8.91 6.00
C MET A 155 -8.59 -10.42 6.22
N PRO A 156 -9.52 -11.02 6.98
CA PRO A 156 -9.46 -12.45 7.30
C PRO A 156 -9.79 -13.35 6.12
N ALA A 157 -10.52 -12.85 5.12
CA ALA A 157 -10.89 -13.59 3.92
C ALA A 157 -10.97 -12.68 2.70
N LEU A 158 -10.59 -13.22 1.54
CA LEU A 158 -10.85 -12.64 0.23
C LEU A 158 -12.10 -13.28 -0.38
N SER A 159 -12.70 -12.61 -1.36
CA SER A 159 -13.76 -13.20 -2.18
C SER A 159 -13.33 -14.57 -2.72
N PRO A 160 -14.18 -15.60 -2.66
CA PRO A 160 -13.89 -16.90 -3.27
C PRO A 160 -13.93 -16.84 -4.81
N TYR A 161 -14.45 -15.75 -5.38
CA TYR A 161 -14.57 -15.53 -6.81
C TYR A 161 -13.53 -14.52 -7.30
N PRO A 162 -12.89 -14.77 -8.46
CA PRO A 162 -12.09 -13.77 -9.16
C PRO A 162 -12.90 -12.52 -9.52
N LEU A 163 -12.20 -11.43 -9.84
CA LEU A 163 -12.81 -10.17 -10.25
C LEU A 163 -13.82 -10.40 -11.39
N TYR A 164 -15.07 -9.95 -11.19
CA TYR A 164 -16.22 -10.11 -12.10
C TYR A 164 -16.72 -11.53 -12.37
N ALA A 165 -15.98 -12.58 -11.99
CA ALA A 165 -16.33 -13.98 -12.23
C ALA A 165 -17.27 -14.55 -11.15
N HIS A 166 -18.29 -13.79 -10.74
CA HIS A 166 -19.31 -14.25 -9.80
C HIS A 166 -20.36 -15.11 -10.54
N PRO A 167 -20.86 -16.22 -9.96
CA PRO A 167 -21.87 -17.07 -10.61
C PRO A 167 -23.15 -16.33 -11.01
N GLU A 168 -23.50 -15.25 -10.30
CA GLU A 168 -24.66 -14.41 -10.61
C GLU A 168 -24.37 -13.30 -11.63
N ALA A 169 -23.10 -13.03 -11.94
CA ALA A 169 -22.67 -12.00 -12.88
C ALA A 169 -22.15 -12.65 -14.17
N GLN A 170 -23.03 -13.33 -14.90
CA GLN A 170 -22.69 -14.00 -16.17
C GLN A 170 -23.40 -13.35 -17.35
N ALA A 171 -22.66 -13.12 -18.43
CA ALA A 171 -23.25 -12.66 -19.70
C ALA A 171 -23.83 -13.83 -20.50
N ARG A 172 -24.96 -13.58 -21.17
CA ARG A 172 -25.67 -14.50 -22.06
C ARG A 172 -25.67 -13.97 -23.49
N PRO A 173 -25.90 -14.83 -24.51
CA PRO A 173 -26.11 -14.38 -25.86
C PRO A 173 -27.22 -13.32 -25.94
N GLY A 174 -26.90 -12.16 -26.51
CA GLY A 174 -27.82 -11.02 -26.64
C GLY A 174 -27.73 -9.98 -25.53
N ASP A 175 -26.96 -10.23 -24.47
CA ASP A 175 -26.74 -9.23 -23.42
C ASP A 175 -25.88 -8.06 -23.93
N VAL A 176 -26.14 -6.87 -23.38
CA VAL A 176 -25.30 -5.68 -23.59
C VAL A 176 -24.43 -5.48 -22.34
N VAL A 177 -23.12 -5.66 -22.49
CA VAL A 177 -22.15 -5.46 -21.41
C VAL A 177 -21.52 -4.07 -21.53
N ILE A 178 -21.57 -3.29 -20.45
CA ILE A 178 -20.91 -1.99 -20.36
C ILE A 178 -19.61 -2.14 -19.56
N ASP A 179 -18.47 -2.14 -20.25
CA ASP A 179 -17.15 -2.23 -19.62
C ASP A 179 -16.65 -0.84 -19.18
N GLY A 180 -17.09 -0.43 -18.00
CA GLY A 180 -16.71 0.84 -17.37
C GLY A 180 -15.25 0.81 -16.90
N GLY A 181 -14.34 1.31 -17.74
CA GLY A 181 -12.90 1.30 -17.43
C GLY A 181 -12.14 0.16 -18.11
N ALA A 182 -12.52 -0.16 -19.35
CA ALA A 182 -12.10 -1.33 -20.13
C ALA A 182 -10.60 -1.63 -20.28
N ALA A 183 -9.68 -0.77 -19.82
CA ALA A 183 -8.24 -0.99 -19.86
C ALA A 183 -7.72 -1.65 -21.16
N CYS A 184 -7.28 -2.91 -21.10
CA CYS A 184 -6.81 -3.70 -22.26
C CYS A 184 -7.88 -4.65 -22.86
N GLY A 185 -9.13 -4.54 -22.44
CA GLY A 185 -10.28 -5.32 -22.92
C GLY A 185 -10.38 -6.72 -22.30
N ASP A 186 -9.67 -6.99 -21.20
CA ASP A 186 -9.67 -8.27 -20.52
C ASP A 186 -11.05 -8.66 -19.95
N THR A 187 -11.74 -7.69 -19.36
CA THR A 187 -13.07 -7.85 -18.77
C THR A 187 -14.12 -8.08 -19.86
N ALA A 188 -14.17 -7.24 -20.90
CA ALA A 188 -15.00 -7.48 -22.08
C ALA A 188 -14.74 -8.85 -22.71
N GLY A 189 -13.47 -9.25 -22.87
CA GLY A 189 -13.09 -10.55 -23.40
C GLY A 189 -13.57 -11.72 -22.53
N MET A 190 -13.59 -11.56 -21.19
CA MET A 190 -14.15 -12.55 -20.27
C MET A 190 -15.64 -12.77 -20.53
N PHE A 191 -16.43 -11.68 -20.61
CA PHE A 191 -17.86 -11.78 -20.83
C PHE A 191 -18.23 -12.28 -22.24
N LEU A 192 -17.46 -11.91 -23.27
CA LEU A 192 -17.63 -12.45 -24.62
C LEU A 192 -17.54 -13.99 -24.63
N ARG A 193 -16.49 -14.53 -24.00
CA ARG A 193 -16.32 -15.99 -23.87
C ARG A 193 -17.46 -16.66 -23.10
N GLN A 194 -17.97 -16.03 -22.04
CA GLN A 194 -19.13 -16.54 -21.30
C GLN A 194 -20.39 -16.60 -22.17
N SER A 195 -20.56 -15.61 -23.06
CA SER A 195 -21.70 -15.55 -23.98
C SER A 195 -21.56 -16.44 -25.24
N GLY A 196 -20.46 -17.17 -25.39
CA GLY A 196 -20.23 -18.09 -26.52
C GLY A 196 -19.74 -17.41 -27.80
N GLY A 197 -19.17 -16.21 -27.70
CA GLY A 197 -18.54 -15.46 -28.80
C GLY A 197 -17.02 -15.50 -28.78
#